data_AF-A0AAD5QSG0-F1
#
_entry.id   AF-A0AAD5QSG0-F1
#
_cell.length_a   1.000
_cell.length_b   1.000
_cell.length_c   1.000
_cell.angle_alpha   90.00
_cell.angle_beta   90.00
_cell.angle_gamma   90.00
#
_symmetry.space_group_name_H-M   'P 1'
#
loop_
_entity.id
_entity.type
_entity.pdbx_description
1 polymer ?
#
loop_
_entity_poly.entity_id
_entity_poly.type
_entity_poly.pdbx_seq_one_letter_code
_entity_poly.pdbx_strand_id
1 'polypeptide(L)' 'MSNFELGSGKHLERKLVWQSTRYVGCGIRDCPSSTLVVCQYKNAANVFDNKIYEIDRPCSKCAAGEQCTPAVELCISRA' A
#
# COMPACT_ATOMS: atom_id res chain seq x y z
N MET A 1 13.36 8.15 -23.10
CA MET A 1 13.43 7.44 -21.81
C MET A 1 12.86 8.38 -20.77
N SER A 2 11.60 8.17 -20.36
CA SER A 2 10.98 8.96 -19.31
C SER A 2 11.51 8.48 -17.97
N ASN A 3 12.32 9.30 -17.31
CA ASN A 3 12.73 9.07 -15.93
C ASN A 3 11.47 9.16 -15.06
N PHE A 4 11.07 8.04 -14.45
CA PHE A 4 10.05 8.02 -13.43
C PHE A 4 10.69 8.48 -12.12
N GLU A 5 10.68 9.80 -11.89
CA GLU A 5 11.03 10.33 -10.58
C GLU A 5 9.84 10.11 -9.64
N LEU A 6 9.93 9.05 -8.82
CA LEU A 6 9.12 8.94 -7.60
C LEU A 6 9.35 10.22 -6.80
N GLY A 7 8.31 11.07 -6.67
CA GLY A 7 8.41 12.30 -5.88
C GLY A 7 9.08 12.01 -4.54
N SER A 8 10.12 12.79 -4.21
CA SER A 8 11.14 12.50 -3.20
C SER A 8 10.67 12.53 -1.72
N GLY A 9 9.47 12.03 -1.44
CA GLY A 9 9.02 11.74 -0.09
C GLY A 9 9.62 10.41 0.37
N LYS A 10 10.63 10.46 1.24
CA LYS A 10 11.44 9.33 1.74
C LYS A 10 10.66 8.25 2.54
N HIS A 11 9.32 8.23 2.47
CA HIS A 11 8.43 7.39 3.28
C HIS A 11 7.18 6.90 2.50
N LEU A 12 7.20 6.96 1.17
CA LEU A 12 6.09 6.49 0.34
C LEU A 12 5.98 4.96 0.35
N GLU A 13 7.12 4.29 0.44
CA GLU A 13 7.24 2.84 0.52
C GLU A 13 6.52 2.26 1.75
N ARG A 14 6.58 2.92 2.91
CA ARG A 14 5.84 2.49 4.11
C ARG A 14 4.33 2.44 3.90
N LYS A 15 3.76 3.35 3.11
CA LYS A 15 2.30 3.40 2.89
C LYS A 15 1.80 2.24 2.05
N LEU A 16 2.62 1.75 1.12
CA LEU A 16 2.32 0.60 0.26
C LEU A 16 2.15 -0.69 1.07
N VAL A 17 3.06 -0.92 2.03
CA VAL A 17 3.12 -2.16 2.82
C VAL A 17 2.44 -2.06 4.18
N TRP A 18 1.70 -0.98 4.44
CA TRP A 18 1.04 -0.76 5.72
C TRP A 18 -0.11 -1.76 5.93
N GLN A 19 -0.03 -2.63 6.95
CA GLN A 19 -0.89 -3.79 7.11
C GLN A 19 -2.38 -3.49 7.28
N SER A 20 -2.77 -2.26 7.64
CA SER A 20 -4.19 -1.88 7.75
C SER A 20 -4.70 -1.17 6.50
N THR A 21 -3.83 -0.89 5.52
CA THR A 21 -4.22 -0.31 4.24
C THR A 21 -4.70 -1.42 3.31
N ARG A 22 -5.94 -1.27 2.82
CA ARG A 22 -6.59 -2.24 1.90
C ARG A 22 -7.02 -1.63 0.58
N TYR A 23 -7.01 -0.31 0.49
CA TYR A 23 -7.52 0.43 -0.66
C TYR A 23 -6.52 1.50 -1.06
N VAL A 24 -6.23 1.54 -2.35
CA VAL A 24 -5.41 2.53 -3.01
C VAL A 24 -6.20 3.10 -4.19
N GLY A 25 -6.13 4.41 -4.36
CA GLY A 25 -6.63 5.10 -5.55
C GLY A 25 -5.50 5.91 -6.16
N CYS A 26 -5.24 5.74 -7.44
CA CYS A 26 -4.18 6.46 -8.15
C CYS A 26 -4.75 7.33 -9.27
N GLY A 27 -4.17 8.50 -9.47
CA GLY A 27 -4.45 9.40 -10.57
C GLY A 27 -3.16 9.71 -11.34
N ILE A 28 -3.31 9.85 -12.65
CA ILE A 28 -2.21 10.16 -13.56
C ILE A 28 -2.54 11.45 -14.30
N ARG A 29 -1.57 12.36 -14.39
CA ARG A 29 -1.70 13.58 -15.18
C ARG A 29 -0.41 13.87 -15.93
N ASP A 30 -0.50 13.99 -17.24
CA ASP A 30 0.59 14.52 -18.04
C ASP A 30 0.65 16.03 -17.89
N CYS A 31 1.78 16.51 -17.38
CA CYS A 31 2.13 17.92 -17.28
C CYS A 31 3.16 18.26 -18.38
N PRO A 32 3.30 19.53 -18.78
CA PRO A 32 4.20 19.92 -19.87
C PRO A 32 5.67 19.46 -19.72
N SER A 33 6.14 19.26 -18.49
CA SER A 33 7.52 18.86 -18.18
C SER A 33 7.69 17.42 -17.69
N SER A 34 6.60 16.75 -17.27
CA SER A 34 6.65 15.42 -16.64
C SER A 34 5.26 14.80 -16.51
N THR A 35 5.20 13.48 -16.33
CA THR A 35 3.98 12.80 -15.91
C THR A 35 3.92 12.75 -14.39
N LEU A 36 2.87 13.31 -13.81
CA LEU A 36 2.59 13.24 -12.38
C LEU A 36 1.71 12.01 -12.08
N VAL A 37 2.20 11.13 -11.21
CA VAL A 37 1.44 10.00 -10.67
C VAL A 37 1.26 10.21 -9.16
N VAL A 38 0.00 10.20 -8.71
CA VAL A 38 -0.33 10.34 -7.29
C VAL A 38 -1.19 9.18 -6.87
N CYS A 39 -0.79 8.46 -5.81
CA CYS A 39 -1.62 7.45 -5.16
C CYS A 39 -1.99 7.89 -3.74
N GLN A 40 -3.26 7.73 -3.41
CA GLN A 40 -3.79 7.92 -2.06
C GLN A 40 -4.23 6.58 -1.49
N TYR A 41 -4.08 6.44 -0.18
CA TYR A 41 -4.43 5.23 0.58
C TYR A 41 -5.53 5.59 1.56
N LYS A 42 -6.57 4.74 1.65
CA LYS A 42 -7.78 5.07 2.42
C LYS A 42 -7.53 5.36 3.90
N ASN A 43 -6.64 4.58 4.52
CA ASN A 43 -6.35 4.69 5.94
C ASN A 43 -5.09 5.52 6.17
N ALA A 44 -5.04 6.20 7.31
CA ALA A 44 -3.83 6.87 7.77
C ALA A 44 -2.71 5.82 7.96
N ALA A 45 -1.67 5.94 7.13
CA ALA A 45 -0.43 5.20 7.26
C ALA A 45 0.65 6.15 7.78
N ASN A 46 1.85 5.61 8.03
CA ASN A 46 2.97 6.37 8.56
C ASN A 46 2.76 6.97 9.97
N VAL A 47 1.87 6.37 10.76
CA VAL A 47 1.66 6.80 12.15
C VAL A 47 2.90 6.47 12.98
N PHE A 48 3.38 7.42 13.78
CA PHE A 48 4.50 7.22 14.70
C PHE A 48 4.16 6.15 15.73
N ASP A 49 5.18 5.41 16.18
CA ASP A 49 5.09 4.31 17.15
C ASP A 49 4.20 3.12 16.77
N ASN A 50 3.54 3.17 15.61
CA ASN A 50 2.83 2.03 15.02
C ASN A 50 3.75 1.20 14.13
N LYS A 51 3.59 -0.13 14.21
CA LYS A 51 4.24 -1.06 13.29
C LYS A 51 3.63 -0.95 11.90
N ILE A 52 4.47 -1.09 10.88
CA ILE A 52 4.04 -1.16 9.48
C ILE A 52 3.16 -2.40 9.27
N TYR A 53 3.62 -3.55 9.78
CA TYR A 53 2.88 -4.80 9.83
C TYR A 53 3.28 -5.58 11.09
N GLU A 54 2.38 -6.43 11.59
CA GLU A 54 2.74 -7.39 12.63
C GLU A 54 3.65 -8.48 12.05
N ILE A 55 4.67 -8.85 12.81
CA ILE A 55 5.58 -9.93 12.46
C ILE A 55 5.00 -11.23 13.02
N ASP A 56 4.60 -12.14 12.13
CA ASP A 56 4.09 -13.47 12.47
C ASP A 56 4.15 -14.38 11.22
N ARG A 57 3.73 -15.65 11.35
CA ARG A 57 3.51 -16.52 10.20
C ARG A 57 2.46 -15.88 9.27
N PRO A 58 2.67 -15.87 7.94
CA PRO A 58 1.69 -15.34 7.02
C PRO A 58 0.31 -15.96 7.22
N CYS A 59 -0.73 -15.13 7.09
CA CYS A 59 -2.13 -15.49 7.28
C CYS A 59 -2.56 -15.95 8.69
N SER A 60 -1.66 -16.01 9.67
CA SER A 60 -2.00 -16.38 11.06
C SER A 60 -3.04 -15.45 11.72
N LYS A 61 -3.19 -14.23 11.19
CA LYS A 61 -4.02 -13.16 11.76
C LYS A 61 -4.97 -12.50 10.73
N CYS A 62 -5.40 -13.23 9.71
CA CYS A 62 -6.47 -12.72 8.84
C CYS A 62 -7.77 -12.54 9.64
N ALA A 63 -8.55 -11.50 9.32
CA ALA A 63 -9.80 -11.22 10.01
C ALA A 63 -10.89 -12.25 9.65
N ALA A 64 -11.94 -12.32 10.48
CA ALA A 64 -13.08 -13.20 10.21
C ALA A 64 -13.71 -12.86 8.84
N GLY A 65 -13.88 -13.87 7.99
CA GLY A 65 -14.40 -13.73 6.63
C GLY A 65 -13.34 -13.41 5.57
N GLU A 66 -12.09 -13.16 5.95
CA GLU A 66 -10.98 -13.07 5.00
C GLU A 66 -10.45 -14.46 4.65
N GLN A 67 -10.00 -14.61 3.40
CA GLN A 67 -9.34 -15.81 2.92
C GLN A 67 -7.86 -15.54 2.71
N CYS A 68 -7.03 -16.42 3.28
CA CYS A 68 -5.62 -16.47 2.94
C CYS A 68 -5.46 -17.05 1.54
N THR A 69 -4.80 -16.32 0.66
CA THR A 69 -4.44 -16.84 -0.67
C THR A 69 -3.04 -17.46 -0.61
N PRO A 70 -2.87 -18.80 -0.68
CA PRO A 70 -1.58 -19.45 -0.43
C PRO A 70 -0.48 -19.08 -1.43
N ALA A 71 -0.87 -18.65 -2.64
CA ALA A 71 0.08 -18.29 -3.69
C ALA A 71 0.80 -16.95 -3.44
N VAL A 72 0.19 -16.06 -2.65
CA VAL A 72 0.71 -14.70 -2.41
C VAL A 72 0.79 -14.35 -0.93
N GLU A 73 0.32 -15.24 -0.04
CA GLU A 73 0.36 -15.08 1.41
C GLU A 73 -0.35 -13.81 1.94
N LEU A 74 -1.42 -13.39 1.25
CA LEU A 74 -2.22 -12.20 1.59
C LEU A 74 -3.62 -12.57 2.09
N CYS A 75 -4.15 -11.77 3.02
CA CYS A 75 -5.53 -11.80 3.47
C CYS A 75 -6.43 -11.01 2.51
N ILE A 76 -7.44 -11.67 1.93
CA ILE A 76 -8.36 -11.07 0.95
C ILE A 76 -9.79 -11.19 1.49
N SER A 77 -10.51 -10.06 1.55
CA SER A 77 -11.96 -10.08 1.75
C SER A 77 -12.64 -10.37 0.42
N ARG A 78 -13.55 -11.35 0.39
CA ARG A 78 -14.47 -11.50 -0.74
C ARG A 78 -15.59 -10.47 -0.54
N ALA A 79 -15.67 -9.51 -1.44
CA ALA A 79 -16.82 -8.61 -1.56
C ALA A 79 -18.04 -9.37 -2.07
#